data_AF-A0A6G3R5P4-F1
#
_entry.id   AF-A0A6G3R5P4-F1
#
_cell.length_a   1.000
_cell.length_b   1.000
_cell.length_c   1.000
_cell.angle_alpha   90.00
_cell.angle_beta   90.00
_cell.angle_gamma   90.00
#
_symmetry.space_group_name_H-M   'P 1'
#
loop_
_entity.id
_entity.type
_entity.pdbx_description
1 polymer ?
#
loop_
_entity_poly.entity_id
_entity_poly.type
_entity_poly.pdbx_seq_one_letter_code
_entity_poly.pdbx_strand_id
1 'polypeptide(L)' 'MTTTYTRNPYTRTAHTPLPIAPAVLAELRERDDAGRPCAAFVDHEGGAPLRCCLRPVAPGERIALVSYAPLRRWAAETG' A
#
# COMPACT_ATOMS: atom_id res chain seq x y z
N MET A 1 -0.29 20.96 16.81
CA MET A 1 -0.66 19.94 17.81
C MET A 1 0.24 18.73 17.57
N THR A 2 1.26 18.53 18.39
CA THR A 2 2.26 17.47 18.21
C THR A 2 1.81 16.25 19.00
N THR A 3 1.27 15.24 18.33
CA THR A 3 0.88 13.98 18.97
C THR A 3 2.12 13.19 19.36
N THR A 4 2.50 13.23 20.63
CA THR A 4 3.54 12.38 21.21
C THR A 4 2.96 10.97 21.40
N TYR A 5 3.22 10.06 20.46
CA TYR A 5 2.90 8.65 20.63
C TYR A 5 3.98 7.99 21.48
N THR A 6 3.67 7.65 22.74
CA THR A 6 4.57 6.86 23.60
C THR A 6 4.85 5.51 22.93
N ARG A 7 6.09 5.28 22.53
CA ARG A 7 6.50 4.00 21.91
C ARG A 7 6.37 2.87 22.93
N ASN A 8 5.60 1.84 22.58
CA ASN A 8 5.38 0.65 23.41
C ASN A 8 6.68 -0.20 23.47
N PRO A 9 7.11 -0.71 24.64
CA PRO A 9 8.37 -1.45 24.85
C PRO A 9 8.50 -2.82 24.17
N TYR A 10 7.68 -3.14 23.15
CA TYR A 10 7.82 -4.41 22.44
C TYR A 10 9.12 -4.47 21.61
N THR A 11 9.77 -5.63 21.65
CA THR A 11 10.89 -5.97 20.77
C THR A 11 10.44 -5.85 19.32
N ARG A 12 11.08 -4.96 18.56
CA ARG A 12 10.73 -4.72 17.16
C ARG A 12 11.52 -5.66 16.26
N THR A 13 10.85 -6.62 15.65
CA THR A 13 11.43 -7.39 14.55
C THR A 13 11.62 -6.47 13.34
N ALA A 14 12.82 -6.47 12.77
CA ALA A 14 13.09 -5.78 11.52
C ALA A 14 12.68 -6.68 10.35
N HIS A 15 11.89 -6.14 9.42
CA HIS A 15 11.51 -6.81 8.17
C HIS A 15 12.03 -6.00 6.99
N THR A 16 12.62 -6.66 6.00
CA THR A 16 13.01 -6.03 4.74
C THR A 16 11.78 -5.95 3.83
N PRO A 17 11.31 -4.74 3.46
CA PRO A 17 10.22 -4.62 2.50
C PRO A 17 10.71 -5.04 1.11
N LEU A 18 9.90 -5.84 0.42
CA LEU A 18 10.11 -6.18 -0.98
C LEU A 18 9.18 -5.33 -1.86
N PRO A 19 9.68 -4.80 -2.99
CA PRO A 19 8.84 -4.02 -3.90
C PRO A 19 7.79 -4.91 -4.55
N ILE A 20 6.64 -4.31 -4.87
CA ILE A 20 5.69 -4.93 -5.80
C ILE A 20 6.36 -4.94 -7.19
N ALA A 21 6.37 -6.11 -7.84
CA ALA A 21 6.97 -6.25 -9.16
C ALA A 21 6.33 -5.25 -10.16
N PRO A 22 7.10 -4.63 -11.08
CA PRO A 22 6.57 -3.58 -11.96
C PRO A 22 5.37 -4.02 -12.81
N ALA A 23 5.36 -5.25 -13.31
CA ALA A 23 4.24 -5.80 -14.07
C ALA A 23 2.97 -5.92 -13.21
N VAL A 24 3.10 -6.44 -11.99
CA VAL A 24 2.00 -6.52 -11.01
C VAL A 24 1.48 -5.14 -10.67
N LEU A 25 2.35 -4.15 -10.48
CA LEU A 25 1.94 -2.78 -10.23
C LEU A 25 1.15 -2.18 -11.40
N ALA A 26 1.50 -2.50 -12.64
CA ALA A 26 0.76 -2.07 -13.82
C ALA A 26 -0.65 -2.67 -13.84
N GLU A 27 -0.79 -3.97 -13.60
CA GLU A 27 -2.09 -4.65 -13.53
C GLU A 27 -2.98 -4.06 -12.43
N LEU A 28 -2.43 -3.85 -11.22
CA LEU A 28 -3.17 -3.27 -10.09
C LEU A 28 -3.66 -1.85 -10.35
N ARG A 29 -3.03 -1.12 -11.30
CA ARG A 29 -3.49 0.21 -11.74
C ARG A 29 -4.65 0.14 -12.73
N GLU A 30 -4.95 -1.03 -13.27
CA GLU A 30 -6.11 -1.28 -14.12
C GLU A 30 -7.24 -1.92 -13.31
N ARG A 31 -6.97 -3.09 -12.73
CA ARG A 31 -7.88 -3.85 -11.86
C ARG A 31 -7.13 -4.48 -10.70
N ASP A 32 -7.64 -4.31 -9.50
CA ASP A 32 -7.06 -4.91 -8.31
C ASP A 32 -7.32 -6.42 -8.20
N ASP A 33 -6.75 -7.08 -7.19
CA ASP A 33 -6.90 -8.53 -7.01
C ASP A 33 -8.30 -8.97 -6.55
N ALA A 34 -9.21 -8.01 -6.31
CA ALA A 34 -10.63 -8.25 -6.10
C ALA A 34 -11.46 -7.99 -7.37
N GLY A 35 -10.81 -7.72 -8.51
CA GLY A 35 -11.42 -7.42 -9.80
C GLY A 35 -12.00 -6.01 -9.91
N ARG A 36 -11.73 -5.11 -8.95
CA ARG A 36 -12.28 -3.75 -8.92
C ARG A 36 -11.40 -2.83 -9.78
N PRO A 37 -11.98 -1.92 -10.57
CA PRO A 37 -11.19 -0.94 -11.31
C PRO A 37 -10.45 -0.02 -10.34
N CYS A 38 -9.23 0.40 -10.70
CA CYS A 38 -8.48 1.37 -9.91
C CYS A 38 -9.14 2.76 -9.99
N ALA A 39 -9.80 3.17 -8.92
CA ALA A 39 -10.44 4.48 -8.81
C ALA A 39 -9.57 5.42 -7.97
N ALA A 40 -8.80 6.27 -8.65
CA ALA A 40 -7.96 7.24 -7.97
C ALA A 40 -8.77 8.46 -7.50
N PHE A 41 -8.47 8.93 -6.29
CA PHE A 41 -9.08 10.12 -5.68
C PHE A 41 -7.98 11.03 -5.10
N VAL A 42 -8.35 12.28 -4.81
CA VAL A 42 -7.44 13.23 -4.17
C VAL A 42 -7.60 13.14 -2.67
N ASP A 43 -6.51 12.93 -1.96
CA ASP A 43 -6.46 13.11 -0.51
C ASP A 43 -6.10 14.57 -0.21
N HIS A 44 -7.08 15.35 0.21
CA HIS A 44 -6.88 16.78 0.50
C HIS A 44 -6.15 17.02 1.82
N GLU A 45 -6.22 16.07 2.76
CA GLU A 45 -5.65 16.23 4.10
C GLU A 45 -4.20 15.74 4.15
N GLY A 46 -3.91 14.61 3.51
CA GLY A 46 -2.62 13.94 3.58
C GLY A 46 -2.35 13.26 4.93
N GLY A 47 -1.13 12.75 5.12
CA GLY A 47 -0.70 12.12 6.36
C GLY A 47 -1.11 10.65 6.53
N ALA A 48 -2.08 10.14 5.74
CA ALA A 48 -2.41 8.72 5.72
C ALA A 48 -1.20 7.87 5.29
N PRO A 49 -0.97 6.68 5.88
CA PRO A 49 0.20 5.86 5.55
C PRO A 49 0.00 5.05 4.25
N LEU A 50 0.73 5.38 3.18
CA LEU A 50 0.71 4.58 1.95
C LEU A 50 1.45 3.26 2.15
N ARG A 51 0.75 2.16 1.89
CA ARG A 51 1.30 0.81 2.01
C ARG A 51 2.21 0.44 0.83
N CYS A 52 1.96 0.96 -0.36
CA CYS A 52 2.77 0.67 -1.55
C CYS A 52 4.03 1.54 -1.64
N CYS A 53 3.90 2.85 -1.39
CA CYS A 53 5.01 3.80 -1.46
C CYS A 53 5.82 3.92 -0.16
N LEU A 54 5.34 3.30 0.94
CA LEU A 54 5.97 3.30 2.26
C LEU A 54 6.29 4.70 2.80
N ARG A 55 5.38 5.64 2.56
CA ARG A 55 5.46 7.02 3.05
C ARG A 55 4.07 7.58 3.35
N PRO A 56 3.96 8.67 4.12
CA PRO A 56 2.71 9.41 4.20
C PRO A 56 2.26 9.97 2.84
N VAL A 57 0.96 10.07 2.63
CA VAL A 57 0.35 10.82 1.52
C VAL A 57 0.63 12.31 1.69
N ALA A 58 0.96 13.02 0.62
CA ALA A 58 1.05 14.47 0.63
C ALA A 58 -0.34 15.13 0.45
N PRO A 59 -0.63 16.28 1.07
CA PRO A 59 -1.89 16.99 0.82
C PRO A 59 -2.07 17.31 -0.67
N GLY A 60 -3.25 17.02 -1.22
CA GLY A 60 -3.58 17.18 -2.64
C GLY A 60 -3.05 16.08 -3.55
N GLU A 61 -2.41 15.05 -3.00
CA GLU A 61 -1.90 13.93 -3.79
C GLU A 61 -3.04 13.04 -4.29
N ARG A 62 -2.89 12.54 -5.53
CA ARG A 62 -3.82 11.60 -6.13
C ARG A 62 -3.39 10.16 -5.80
N ILE A 63 -4.21 9.46 -5.04
CA ILE A 63 -3.97 8.11 -4.52
C ILE A 63 -5.11 7.16 -4.88
N ALA A 64 -4.93 5.86 -4.67
CA ALA A 64 -5.97 4.86 -4.87
C ALA A 64 -5.92 3.79 -3.77
N LEU A 65 -7.08 3.23 -3.45
CA LEU A 65 -7.18 2.01 -2.66
C LEU A 65 -7.22 0.81 -3.58
N VAL A 66 -6.39 -0.19 -3.29
CA VAL A 66 -6.28 -1.42 -4.07
C VAL A 66 -6.30 -2.63 -3.16
N SER A 67 -7.03 -3.67 -3.57
CA SER A 67 -6.91 -5.00 -2.99
C SER A 67 -5.67 -5.68 -3.58
N TYR A 68 -4.68 -6.00 -2.74
CA TYR A 68 -3.48 -6.72 -3.16
C TYR A 68 -3.37 -8.03 -2.36
N ALA A 69 -3.33 -9.16 -3.06
CA ALA A 69 -3.36 -10.51 -2.52
C ALA A 69 -2.12 -11.31 -2.98
N PRO A 70 -0.91 -10.95 -2.50
CA PRO A 70 0.34 -11.56 -2.95
C PRO A 70 0.38 -13.09 -2.82
N LEU A 71 -0.25 -13.66 -1.79
CA LEU A 71 -0.33 -15.11 -1.64
C LEU A 71 -1.14 -15.79 -2.75
N ARG A 72 -2.22 -15.15 -3.22
CA ARG A 72 -3.03 -15.68 -4.34
C ARG A 72 -2.23 -15.64 -5.64
N ARG A 73 -1.47 -14.59 -5.86
CA ARG A 73 -0.60 -14.44 -7.04
C ARG A 73 0.50 -15.50 -7.05
N TRP A 74 1.19 -15.69 -5.91
CA TRP A 74 2.17 -16.76 -5.77
C TRP A 74 1.57 -18.14 -6.05
N ALA A 75 0.42 -18.45 -5.46
CA ALA A 75 -0.26 -19.72 -5.70
C ALA A 75 -0.66 -19.92 -7.17
N ALA A 76 -0.99 -18.86 -7.91
CA ALA A 76 -1.29 -18.95 -9.34
C ALA A 76 -0.04 -19.17 -10.21
N GLU A 77 1.12 -18.68 -9.76
CA GLU A 77 2.41 -18.84 -10.45
C GLU A 77 3.05 -20.20 -10.20
N THR A 78 2.89 -20.77 -9.00
CA THR A 78 3.63 -21.96 -8.55
C THR A 78 2.79 -23.18 -8.20
N GLY A 79 1.45 -23.05 -8.21
CA GLY A 79 0.50 -24.09 -7.81
C GLY A 79 0.26 -25.18 -8.84
#